data_AF-A0A6A6EN15-F1
#
_entry.id   AF-A0A6A6EN15-F1
#
_cell.length_a   1.000
_cell.length_b   1.000
_cell.length_c   1.000
_cell.angle_alpha   90.00
_cell.angle_beta   90.00
_cell.angle_gamma   90.00
#
_symmetry.space_group_name_H-M   'P 1'
#
loop_
_entity.id
_entity.type
_entity.pdbx_description
1 polymer ?
#
loop_
_entity_poly.entity_id
_entity_poly.type
_entity_poly.pdbx_seq_one_letter_code
_entity_poly.pdbx_strand_id
1 'polypeptide(L)'
;LRMHYPASTITSPGSTLSREASKPPPTLSISFTVVKSKTATYIALCLDLDAPFPSVAILSPILHGIQADLTPQGEPDAEDWIKLTPGAKPTASYLPPNPPKFSGAHRYVFLIWEQPEGLTKDKIKSDLGLPDEVGLGARIRWDEDSCEKKLGLGD
;
A
#
# COMPACT_ATOMS: atom_id res chain seq x y z
N LEU A 1 1.96 9.58 6.09
CA LEU A 1 1.97 9.11 4.68
C LEU A 1 1.09 10.04 3.86
N ARG A 2 1.59 10.56 2.73
CA ARG A 2 0.76 11.23 1.71
C ARG A 2 0.68 10.36 0.48
N MET A 3 -0.45 10.45 -0.22
CA MET A 3 -0.68 9.74 -1.47
C MET A 3 -0.89 10.76 -2.57
N HIS A 4 -0.19 10.62 -3.68
CA HIS A 4 -0.28 11.51 -4.83
C HIS A 4 -0.90 10.75 -6.00
N TYR A 5 -2.16 11.03 -6.27
CA TYR A 5 -2.86 10.64 -7.50
C TYR A 5 -2.65 11.73 -8.56
N PRO A 6 -2.83 11.44 -9.86
CA PRO A 6 -2.62 12.42 -10.92
C PRO A 6 -3.44 13.72 -10.77
N ALA A 7 -4.65 13.62 -10.21
CA ALA A 7 -5.56 14.75 -10.04
C ALA A 7 -5.61 15.32 -8.61
N SER A 8 -5.00 14.66 -7.61
CA SER A 8 -5.11 15.08 -6.21
C SER A 8 -4.00 14.51 -5.33
N THR A 9 -3.60 15.28 -4.31
CA THR A 9 -2.76 14.78 -3.23
C THR A 9 -3.60 14.64 -1.97
N ILE A 10 -3.56 13.45 -1.38
CA ILE A 10 -4.23 13.14 -0.12
C ILE A 10 -3.25 13.39 1.02
N THR A 11 -3.57 14.38 1.84
CA THR A 11 -2.76 14.81 2.98
C THR A 11 -3.38 14.48 4.34
N SER A 12 -4.64 14.02 4.35
CA SER A 12 -5.39 13.73 5.58
C SER A 12 -6.06 12.35 5.51
N PRO A 13 -6.05 11.55 6.60
CA PRO A 13 -6.81 10.32 6.67
C PRO A 13 -8.31 10.54 6.44
N GLY A 14 -8.98 9.59 5.78
CA GLY A 14 -10.43 9.65 5.55
C GLY A 14 -10.88 10.56 4.40
N SER A 15 -9.96 11.18 3.65
CA SER A 15 -10.33 11.92 2.43
C SER A 15 -11.05 11.02 1.42
N THR A 16 -12.08 11.57 0.76
CA THR A 16 -12.86 10.85 -0.25
C THR A 16 -12.26 11.05 -1.64
N LEU A 17 -12.23 9.97 -2.43
CA LEU A 17 -11.86 9.99 -3.84
C LEU A 17 -12.93 9.30 -4.68
N SER A 18 -13.13 9.79 -5.91
CA SER A 18 -13.92 9.06 -6.89
C SER A 18 -13.17 7.81 -7.37
N ARG A 19 -13.92 6.83 -7.88
CA ARG A 19 -13.34 5.59 -8.44
C ARG A 19 -12.34 5.94 -9.55
N GLU A 20 -12.71 6.87 -10.42
CA GLU A 20 -11.91 7.35 -11.54
C GLU A 20 -10.61 8.00 -11.06
N ALA A 21 -10.67 8.87 -10.04
CA ALA A 21 -9.49 9.53 -9.49
C ALA A 21 -8.53 8.56 -8.79
N SER A 22 -9.08 7.50 -8.18
CA SER A 22 -8.31 6.45 -7.47
C SER A 22 -7.84 5.28 -8.34
N LYS A 23 -8.23 5.25 -9.62
CA LYS A 23 -7.89 4.17 -10.55
C LYS A 23 -6.38 4.00 -10.79
N PRO A 24 -5.58 5.05 -11.01
CA PRO A 24 -4.13 4.89 -11.10
C PRO A 24 -3.53 4.58 -9.72
N PRO A 25 -2.43 3.79 -9.65
CA PRO A 25 -1.70 3.62 -8.40
C PRO A 25 -1.17 4.98 -7.93
N PRO A 26 -1.34 5.35 -6.66
CA PRO A 26 -0.75 6.58 -6.14
C PRO A 26 0.77 6.43 -6.02
N THR A 27 1.49 7.54 -6.17
CA THR A 27 2.85 7.63 -5.62
C THR A 27 2.78 8.06 -4.15
N LEU A 28 3.79 7.72 -3.36
CA LEU A 28 3.77 7.94 -1.91
C LEU A 28 4.85 8.94 -1.50
N SER A 29 4.60 9.66 -0.42
CA SER A 29 5.64 10.39 0.31
C SER A 29 5.48 10.19 1.82
N ILE A 30 6.60 10.24 2.51
CA ILE A 30 6.68 10.13 3.98
C ILE A 30 7.28 11.41 4.55
N SER A 31 7.02 11.66 5.82
CA SER A 31 7.69 12.77 6.50
C SER A 31 9.19 12.49 6.53
N PHE A 32 9.99 13.49 6.18
CA PHE A 32 11.44 13.40 6.22
C PHE A 32 11.95 13.12 7.64
N THR A 33 11.20 13.53 8.67
CA THR A 33 11.54 13.28 10.08
C THR A 33 11.58 11.80 10.47
N VAL A 34 10.89 10.92 9.73
CA VAL A 34 10.92 9.47 9.97
C VAL A 34 11.94 8.74 9.11
N VAL A 35 12.66 9.45 8.24
CA VAL A 35 13.70 8.86 7.40
C VAL A 35 14.97 8.68 8.20
N LYS A 36 15.26 7.43 8.60
CA LYS A 36 16.46 7.10 9.37
C LYS A 36 17.75 7.23 8.56
N SER A 37 17.69 6.90 7.27
CA SER A 37 18.83 6.92 6.34
C SER A 37 18.37 7.21 4.91
N LYS A 38 19.22 7.87 4.11
CA LYS A 38 18.99 8.05 2.66
C LYS A 38 19.04 6.72 1.88
N THR A 39 19.59 5.66 2.47
CA THR A 39 19.63 4.31 1.87
C THR A 39 18.52 3.38 2.37
N ALA A 40 17.70 3.84 3.32
CA ALA A 40 16.58 3.04 3.82
C ALA A 40 15.57 2.78 2.71
N THR A 41 15.12 1.53 2.62
CA THR A 41 14.00 1.14 1.77
C THR A 41 12.72 1.03 2.59
N TYR A 42 11.58 1.16 1.92
CA TYR A 42 10.27 1.05 2.52
C TYR A 42 9.40 0.07 1.74
N ILE A 43 8.47 -0.53 2.45
CA ILE A 43 7.43 -1.39 1.89
C ILE A 43 6.08 -0.80 2.23
N ALA A 44 5.20 -0.70 1.23
CA ALA A 44 3.84 -0.19 1.40
C ALA A 44 2.79 -1.21 0.94
N LEU A 45 1.71 -1.29 1.72
CA LEU A 45 0.54 -2.14 1.46
C LEU A 45 -0.71 -1.29 1.33
N CYS A 46 -1.67 -1.75 0.52
CA CYS A 46 -2.99 -1.13 0.38
C CYS A 46 -4.06 -2.19 0.63
N LEU A 47 -5.01 -1.93 1.53
CA LEU A 47 -6.07 -2.87 1.93
C LEU A 47 -7.47 -2.24 1.79
N ASP A 48 -8.47 -3.02 1.36
CA ASP A 48 -9.90 -2.68 1.43
C ASP A 48 -10.55 -3.40 2.62
N LEU A 49 -11.03 -2.62 3.60
CA LEU A 49 -11.60 -3.16 4.84
C LEU A 49 -13.11 -3.42 4.77
N ASP A 50 -13.77 -3.11 3.64
CA ASP A 50 -15.23 -3.00 3.56
C ASP A 50 -15.84 -3.80 2.40
N ALA A 51 -15.16 -4.81 1.87
CA ALA A 51 -15.63 -5.63 0.77
C ALA A 51 -16.53 -6.80 1.22
N PRO A 52 -17.65 -7.08 0.52
CA PRO A 52 -18.19 -6.34 -0.61
C PRO A 52 -18.94 -5.06 -0.24
N PHE A 53 -19.40 -4.93 1.02
CA PHE A 53 -20.11 -3.76 1.53
C PHE A 53 -19.62 -3.42 2.95
N PRO A 54 -19.53 -2.13 3.35
CA PRO A 54 -19.13 -1.75 4.70
C PRO A 54 -20.00 -2.38 5.80
N SER A 55 -21.29 -2.61 5.53
CA SER A 55 -22.21 -3.24 6.47
C SER A 55 -22.07 -4.77 6.55
N VAL A 56 -21.49 -5.40 5.53
CA VAL A 56 -21.33 -6.86 5.41
C VAL A 56 -19.99 -7.15 4.73
N ALA A 57 -18.90 -6.93 5.47
CA ALA A 57 -17.53 -6.99 4.95
C ALA A 57 -16.93 -8.41 4.92
N ILE A 58 -17.68 -9.39 4.41
CA ILE A 58 -17.31 -10.82 4.49
C ILE A 58 -16.14 -11.24 3.57
N LEU A 59 -15.68 -10.37 2.67
CA LEU A 59 -14.51 -10.63 1.82
C LEU A 59 -13.26 -9.88 2.31
N SER A 60 -13.42 -9.01 3.31
CA SER A 60 -12.34 -8.19 3.83
C SER A 60 -11.46 -8.89 4.85
N PRO A 61 -10.23 -8.40 5.04
CA PRO A 61 -9.56 -7.37 4.22
C PRO A 61 -9.25 -7.88 2.80
N ILE A 62 -9.27 -7.01 1.78
CA ILE A 62 -8.76 -7.35 0.44
C ILE A 62 -7.42 -6.65 0.21
N LEU A 63 -6.40 -7.40 -0.19
CA LEU A 63 -5.12 -6.83 -0.61
C LEU A 63 -5.24 -6.13 -1.98
N HIS A 64 -5.11 -4.81 -1.98
CA HIS A 64 -5.09 -4.00 -3.21
C HIS A 64 -3.70 -3.89 -3.82
N GLY A 65 -2.62 -3.95 -3.04
CA GLY A 65 -1.27 -4.01 -3.62
C GLY A 65 -0.18 -4.05 -2.58
N ILE A 66 1.01 -4.48 -3.02
CA ILE A 66 2.25 -4.47 -2.24
C ILE A 66 3.35 -3.89 -3.13
N GLN A 67 3.96 -2.80 -2.68
CA GLN A 67 5.13 -2.20 -3.31
C GLN A 67 6.29 -2.18 -2.29
N ALA A 68 7.29 -3.02 -2.54
CA ALA A 68 8.56 -3.00 -1.83
C ALA A 68 9.59 -2.12 -2.56
N ASP A 69 10.79 -2.02 -2.01
CA ASP A 69 11.94 -1.33 -2.57
C ASP A 69 11.65 0.15 -2.86
N LEU A 70 10.82 0.79 -2.03
CA LEU A 70 10.56 2.22 -2.11
C LEU A 70 11.73 2.97 -1.49
N THR A 71 12.34 3.88 -2.23
CA THR A 71 13.48 4.70 -1.74
C THR A 71 13.11 6.18 -1.70
N PRO A 72 13.51 6.92 -0.66
CA PRO A 72 13.40 8.38 -0.66
C PRO A 72 14.28 8.96 -1.77
N GLN A 73 13.71 9.80 -2.62
CA GLN A 73 14.46 10.43 -3.72
C GLN A 73 14.29 11.95 -3.72
N GLY A 74 15.40 12.64 -4.00
CA GLY A 74 15.46 14.09 -4.01
C GLY A 74 15.63 14.69 -2.62
N GLU A 75 15.26 15.96 -2.50
CA GLU A 75 15.23 16.70 -1.24
C GLU A 75 13.77 16.82 -0.74
N PRO A 76 13.54 16.92 0.58
CA PRO A 76 12.21 17.13 1.12
C PRO A 76 11.60 18.44 0.59
N ASP A 77 10.27 18.46 0.47
CA ASP A 77 9.52 19.66 0.12
C ASP A 77 9.47 20.68 1.29
N ALA A 78 8.82 21.81 1.07
CA ALA A 78 8.71 22.88 2.07
C ALA A 78 7.92 22.48 3.35
N GLU A 79 7.25 21.33 3.34
CA GLU A 79 6.48 20.79 4.45
C GLU A 79 7.16 19.54 5.06
N ASP A 80 8.45 19.33 4.76
CA ASP A 80 9.26 18.19 5.20
C ASP A 80 8.71 16.83 4.74
N TRP A 81 8.16 16.75 3.52
CA TRP A 81 7.80 15.48 2.89
C TRP A 81 8.77 15.09 1.78
N ILE A 82 9.18 13.82 1.76
CA ILE A 82 10.04 13.28 0.72
C ILE A 82 9.32 12.19 -0.07
N LYS A 83 9.40 12.28 -1.40
CA LYS A 83 8.77 11.33 -2.31
C LYS A 83 9.51 9.99 -2.29
N LEU A 84 8.73 8.92 -2.34
CA LEU A 84 9.21 7.56 -2.49
C LEU A 84 9.10 7.12 -3.95
N THR A 85 10.20 6.58 -4.48
CA THR A 85 10.26 6.01 -5.82
C THR A 85 10.47 4.49 -5.72
N PRO A 86 9.70 3.67 -6.46
CA PRO A 86 9.90 2.23 -6.49
C PRO A 86 11.18 1.87 -7.25
N GLY A 87 12.05 1.07 -6.63
CA GLY A 87 13.24 0.49 -7.26
C GLY A 87 12.95 -0.77 -8.07
N ALA A 88 11.77 -1.38 -7.91
CA ALA A 88 11.37 -2.62 -8.57
C ALA A 88 9.87 -2.65 -8.91
N LYS A 89 9.48 -3.62 -9.77
CA LYS A 89 8.08 -3.89 -10.07
C LYS A 89 7.32 -4.34 -8.80
N PRO A 90 6.04 -3.95 -8.62
CA PRO A 90 5.25 -4.31 -7.44
C PRO A 90 5.29 -5.82 -7.12
N THR A 91 5.34 -6.15 -5.83
CA THR A 91 5.23 -7.54 -5.35
C THR A 91 3.83 -8.08 -5.61
N ALA A 92 2.81 -7.24 -5.35
CA ALA A 92 1.44 -7.44 -5.83
C ALA A 92 0.98 -6.17 -6.54
N SER A 93 0.65 -6.28 -7.83
CA SER A 93 0.18 -5.14 -8.63
C SER A 93 -1.02 -4.46 -8.00
N TYR A 94 -1.07 -3.13 -8.10
CA TYR A 94 -2.18 -2.33 -7.61
C TYR A 94 -3.48 -2.72 -8.33
N LEU A 95 -4.46 -3.15 -7.55
CA LEU A 95 -5.83 -3.37 -7.95
C LEU A 95 -6.60 -2.07 -7.66
N PRO A 96 -7.20 -1.40 -8.66
CA PRO A 96 -7.94 -0.16 -8.41
C PRO A 96 -9.19 -0.41 -7.56
N PRO A 97 -9.60 0.55 -6.71
CA PRO A 97 -10.90 0.54 -6.06
C PRO A 97 -12.04 0.27 -7.04
N ASN A 98 -12.86 -0.73 -6.73
CA ASN A 98 -14.05 -1.04 -7.52
C ASN A 98 -15.20 -1.55 -6.63
N PRO A 99 -15.63 -0.76 -5.63
CA PRO A 99 -16.73 -1.16 -4.78
C PRO A 99 -18.01 -1.37 -5.61
N PRO A 100 -18.94 -2.25 -5.22
CA PRO A 100 -20.21 -2.43 -5.94
C PRO A 100 -20.96 -1.10 -6.13
N LYS A 101 -21.71 -0.94 -7.22
CA LYS A 101 -22.39 0.34 -7.54
C LYS A 101 -23.35 0.82 -6.45
N PHE A 102 -23.96 -0.11 -5.71
CA PHE A 102 -24.91 0.17 -4.64
C PHE A 102 -24.27 0.09 -3.24
N SER A 103 -22.94 -0.05 -3.16
CA SER A 103 -22.21 -0.02 -1.90
C SER A 103 -22.01 1.42 -1.41
N GLY A 104 -21.85 1.56 -0.09
CA GLY A 104 -21.30 2.78 0.49
C GLY A 104 -19.82 2.97 0.11
N ALA A 105 -19.20 4.04 0.59
CA ALA A 105 -17.76 4.24 0.43
C ALA A 105 -16.97 3.18 1.21
N HIS A 106 -15.95 2.60 0.58
CA HIS A 106 -15.04 1.65 1.23
C HIS A 106 -13.80 2.39 1.77
N ARG A 107 -13.24 1.89 2.87
CA ARG A 107 -11.98 2.34 3.44
C ARG A 107 -10.82 1.60 2.80
N TYR A 108 -10.05 2.34 1.99
CA TYR A 108 -8.76 1.91 1.46
C TYR A 108 -7.64 2.41 2.37
N VAL A 109 -7.03 1.50 3.11
CA VAL A 109 -5.97 1.83 4.09
C VAL A 109 -4.61 1.57 3.44
N PHE A 110 -3.76 2.59 3.45
CA PHE A 110 -2.36 2.45 3.06
C PHE A 110 -1.50 2.38 4.32
N LEU A 111 -0.70 1.32 4.39
CA LEU A 111 0.25 1.07 5.47
C LEU A 111 1.66 1.13 4.90
N ILE A 112 2.64 1.54 5.70
CA ILE A 112 4.03 1.66 5.27
C ILE A 112 4.98 1.38 6.43
N TRP A 113 6.05 0.65 6.14
CA TRP A 113 7.11 0.32 7.08
C TRP A 113 8.47 0.57 6.43
N GLU A 114 9.48 0.79 7.27
CA GLU A 114 10.86 0.55 6.85
C GLU A 114 10.99 -0.93 6.49
N GLN A 115 11.58 -1.21 5.34
CA GLN A 115 11.73 -2.57 4.84
C GLN A 115 12.95 -3.22 5.49
N PRO A 116 12.79 -4.41 6.10
CA PRO A 116 13.93 -5.15 6.66
C PRO A 116 15.03 -5.42 5.63
N GLU A 117 16.28 -5.39 6.09
CA GLU A 117 17.43 -5.66 5.24
C GLU A 117 17.33 -7.07 4.61
N GLY A 118 17.63 -7.17 3.32
CA GLY A 118 17.55 -8.44 2.59
C GLY A 118 16.14 -8.93 2.27
N LEU A 119 15.08 -8.19 2.63
CA LEU A 119 13.71 -8.54 2.27
C LEU A 119 13.45 -8.21 0.79
N THR A 120 13.74 -9.16 -0.10
CA THR A 120 13.51 -9.02 -1.54
C THR A 120 12.08 -9.37 -1.94
N LYS A 121 11.65 -8.93 -3.13
CA LYS A 121 10.37 -9.32 -3.72
C LYS A 121 10.10 -10.84 -3.71
N ASP A 122 11.09 -11.64 -4.07
CA ASP A 122 10.95 -13.10 -4.14
C ASP A 122 10.81 -13.71 -2.74
N LYS A 123 11.54 -13.16 -1.76
CA LYS A 123 11.39 -13.53 -0.36
C LYS A 123 10.00 -13.18 0.17
N ILE A 124 9.49 -11.98 -0.11
CA ILE A 124 8.13 -11.57 0.26
C ILE A 124 7.10 -12.55 -0.32
N LYS A 125 7.20 -12.87 -1.62
CA LYS A 125 6.28 -13.83 -2.25
C LYS A 125 6.35 -15.21 -1.62
N SER A 126 7.55 -15.73 -1.40
CA SER A 126 7.77 -17.03 -0.76
C SER A 126 7.19 -17.06 0.64
N ASP A 127 7.54 -16.09 1.48
CA ASP A 127 7.14 -16.07 2.91
C ASP A 127 5.62 -15.90 3.06
N LEU A 128 4.98 -15.14 2.18
CA LEU A 128 3.53 -14.94 2.16
C LEU A 128 2.76 -16.02 1.36
N GLY A 129 3.45 -16.92 0.66
CA GLY A 129 2.82 -17.92 -0.22
C GLY A 129 2.08 -17.31 -1.40
N LEU A 130 2.56 -16.17 -1.91
CA LEU A 130 1.93 -15.46 -3.03
C LEU A 130 2.35 -16.07 -4.38
N PRO A 131 1.41 -16.22 -5.33
CA PRO A 131 1.73 -16.62 -6.69
C PRO A 131 2.46 -15.49 -7.45
N ASP A 132 2.98 -15.81 -8.63
CA ASP A 132 3.70 -14.83 -9.42
C ASP A 132 2.83 -13.65 -9.86
N GLU A 133 1.62 -13.97 -10.27
CA GLU A 133 0.53 -13.02 -10.52
C GLU A 133 -0.52 -13.14 -9.41
N VAL A 134 -0.57 -12.14 -8.54
CA VAL A 134 -1.49 -12.12 -7.41
C VAL A 134 -2.92 -11.83 -7.87
N GLY A 135 -3.68 -12.89 -8.13
CA GLY A 135 -5.10 -12.85 -8.48
C GLY A 135 -6.02 -12.57 -7.28
N LEU A 136 -7.32 -12.38 -7.54
CA LEU A 136 -8.31 -11.98 -6.53
C LEU A 136 -8.40 -12.96 -5.35
N GLY A 137 -8.32 -14.26 -5.60
CA GLY A 137 -8.42 -15.28 -4.55
C GLY A 137 -7.33 -15.17 -3.48
N ALA A 138 -6.10 -14.80 -3.88
CA ALA A 138 -4.97 -14.59 -2.95
C ALA A 138 -5.04 -13.25 -2.20
N ARG A 139 -6.00 -12.38 -2.55
CA ARG A 139 -6.16 -11.04 -1.94
C ARG A 139 -7.26 -11.00 -0.89
N ILE A 140 -8.30 -11.82 -1.04
CA ILE A 140 -9.47 -11.86 -0.16
C ILE A 140 -9.09 -12.40 1.21
N ARG A 141 -9.70 -11.87 2.28
CA ARG A 141 -9.45 -12.26 3.67
C ARG A 141 -7.95 -12.14 4.03
N TRP A 142 -7.29 -11.11 3.53
CA TRP A 142 -5.88 -10.83 3.79
C TRP A 142 -5.61 -10.75 5.29
N ASP A 143 -4.62 -11.51 5.74
CA ASP A 143 -4.18 -11.56 7.14
C ASP A 143 -2.97 -10.65 7.33
N GLU A 144 -3.23 -9.40 7.72
CA GLU A 144 -2.19 -8.39 7.88
C GLU A 144 -1.27 -8.70 9.07
N ASP A 145 -1.78 -9.22 10.17
CA ASP A 145 -0.97 -9.60 11.33
C ASP A 145 -0.01 -10.74 10.98
N SER A 146 -0.47 -11.76 10.24
CA SER A 146 0.43 -12.78 9.72
C SER A 146 1.43 -12.21 8.71
N CYS A 147 1.05 -11.22 7.91
CA CYS A 147 1.95 -10.57 6.94
C CYS A 147 3.10 -9.87 7.66
N GLU A 148 2.79 -8.98 8.60
CA GLU A 148 3.78 -8.24 9.39
C GLU A 148 4.76 -9.20 10.09
N LYS A 149 4.25 -10.22 10.79
CA LYS A 149 5.07 -11.21 11.50
C LYS A 149 5.99 -12.01 10.59
N LYS A 150 5.51 -12.45 9.42
CA LYS A 150 6.32 -13.26 8.50
C LYS A 150 7.41 -12.44 7.81
N LEU A 151 7.16 -11.16 7.60
CA LEU A 151 8.07 -10.25 6.93
C LEU A 151 9.00 -9.50 7.91
N GLY A 152 8.70 -9.53 9.22
CA GLY A 152 9.43 -8.76 10.23
C GLY A 152 9.17 -7.25 10.12
N LEU A 153 7.93 -6.85 9.86
CA LEU A 153 7.57 -5.43 9.74
C LEU A 153 7.16 -4.85 11.09
N GLY A 154 7.69 -3.67 11.44
CA GLY A 154 7.27 -2.92 12.62
C GLY A 154 7.90 -3.33 13.95
N ASP A 155 8.85 -4.26 13.92
CA ASP A 155 9.71 -4.65 15.06
C ASP A 155 10.84 -3.63 15.34
#